data_AF-A0AB39ZXX1-F1
#
_entry.id   AF-A0AB39ZXX1-F1
#
_cell.length_a   1.000
_cell.length_b   1.000
_cell.length_c   1.000
_cell.angle_alpha   90.00
_cell.angle_beta   90.00
_cell.angle_gamma   90.00
#
_symmetry.space_group_name_H-M   'P 1'
#
loop_
_entity.id
_entity.type
_entity.pdbx_description
1 polymer ?
#
loop_
_entity_poly.entity_id
_entity_poly.type
_entity_poly.pdbx_seq_one_letter_code
_entity_poly.pdbx_strand_id
1 'polypeptide(L)'
;MASRTTWTFLFAFAALQSSHAAPAANRYQLQYEVTNELFQLVTNALEELRNVFQLVIDEAELILPPDSKGLILTDLKEFVKMLDSLDLDDSLELSILEDALEEMENIIEIADSKEFESEADEVVVQLFIQHGGEDLEQILERNLENTLKSIERKVENYMSSWSDSRLSRNSDLVRQFMDFKNEKDVFEKLDKLSNSDFI
;
A
#
# COMPACT_ATOMS: atom_id res chain seq x y z
N MET A 1 -11.38 1.84 14.72
CA MET A 1 -10.32 2.88 14.80
C MET A 1 -9.36 2.39 13.74
N ALA A 2 -9.44 2.94 12.52
CA ALA A 2 -8.83 2.32 11.33
C ALA A 2 -7.42 1.79 11.65
N SER A 3 -7.19 0.51 11.40
CA SER A 3 -5.93 -0.12 11.77
C SER A 3 -4.78 0.63 11.09
N ARG A 4 -3.62 0.71 11.74
CA ARG A 4 -2.41 1.36 11.17
C ARG A 4 -2.07 0.80 9.77
N THR A 5 -2.56 -0.38 9.48
CA THR A 5 -2.45 -1.16 8.26
C THR A 5 -3.25 -0.58 7.09
N THR A 6 -4.50 -0.16 7.30
CA THR A 6 -5.29 0.58 6.29
C THR A 6 -4.60 1.87 5.89
N TRP A 7 -4.03 2.57 6.88
CA TRP A 7 -3.22 3.77 6.65
C TRP A 7 -1.94 3.49 5.88
N THR A 8 -1.24 2.37 6.15
CA THR A 8 -0.02 1.95 5.41
C THR A 8 -0.29 1.90 3.92
N PHE A 9 -1.41 1.27 3.56
CA PHE A 9 -1.79 1.02 2.18
C PHE A 9 -2.27 2.29 1.47
N LEU A 10 -3.20 3.02 2.11
CA LEU A 10 -3.73 4.27 1.58
C LEU A 10 -2.65 5.35 1.45
N PHE A 11 -1.69 5.44 2.38
CA PHE A 11 -0.59 6.39 2.28
C PHE A 11 0.43 6.03 1.19
N ALA A 12 0.79 4.75 1.03
CA ALA A 12 1.69 4.33 -0.03
C ALA A 12 1.08 4.58 -1.41
N PHE A 13 -0.23 4.36 -1.54
CA PHE A 13 -0.99 4.64 -2.76
C PHE A 13 -1.14 6.15 -3.02
N ALA A 14 -1.47 6.94 -2.00
CA ALA A 14 -1.53 8.40 -2.10
C ALA A 14 -0.16 9.02 -2.45
N ALA A 15 0.93 8.45 -1.92
CA ALA A 15 2.30 8.86 -2.27
C ALA A 15 2.60 8.61 -3.76
N LEU A 16 2.18 7.47 -4.31
CA LEU A 16 2.29 7.17 -5.74
C LEU A 16 1.48 8.12 -6.63
N GLN A 17 0.24 8.45 -6.24
CA GLN A 17 -0.58 9.43 -6.95
C GLN A 17 0.08 10.82 -6.95
N SER A 18 0.65 11.24 -5.82
CA SER A 18 1.38 12.51 -5.73
C SER A 18 2.65 12.56 -6.61
N SER A 19 3.28 11.41 -6.85
CA SER A 19 4.48 11.29 -7.69
C SER A 19 4.27 11.52 -9.18
N HIS A 20 3.02 11.47 -9.64
CA HIS A 20 2.69 11.71 -11.04
C HIS A 20 2.62 13.21 -11.39
N ALA A 21 2.82 14.11 -10.41
CA ALA A 21 2.94 15.54 -10.64
C ALA A 21 4.29 15.90 -11.29
N ALA A 22 4.25 16.56 -12.45
CA ALA A 22 5.40 16.77 -13.34
C ALA A 22 6.68 17.32 -12.66
N PRO A 23 7.86 16.71 -12.89
CA PRO A 23 9.11 17.12 -12.23
C PRO A 23 9.73 18.43 -12.69
N ALA A 24 10.51 19.03 -11.77
CA ALA A 24 11.53 20.02 -12.11
C ALA A 24 12.77 19.35 -12.75
N ALA A 25 12.76 19.21 -14.07
CA ALA A 25 13.82 19.03 -15.10
C ALA A 25 15.19 18.32 -14.84
N ASN A 26 15.68 18.12 -13.60
CA ASN A 26 17.04 17.61 -13.31
C ASN A 26 17.09 16.46 -12.27
N ARG A 27 15.94 15.91 -11.87
CA ARG A 27 15.83 14.85 -10.82
C ARG A 27 15.15 13.55 -11.28
N TYR A 28 14.86 13.42 -12.58
CA TYR A 28 14.09 12.29 -13.15
C TYR A 28 14.58 10.90 -12.74
N GLN A 29 15.90 10.69 -12.63
CA GLN A 29 16.42 9.37 -12.24
C GLN A 29 16.07 9.03 -10.79
N LEU A 30 16.21 9.98 -9.86
CA LEU A 30 15.90 9.74 -8.46
C LEU A 30 14.40 9.48 -8.27
N GLN A 31 13.56 10.32 -8.89
CA GLN A 31 12.12 10.15 -8.85
C GLN A 31 11.69 8.82 -9.43
N TYR A 32 12.19 8.44 -10.61
CA TYR A 32 11.89 7.14 -11.21
C TYR A 32 12.29 5.98 -10.28
N GLU A 33 13.47 6.03 -9.69
CA GLU A 33 13.96 5.00 -8.79
C GLU A 33 13.14 4.87 -7.50
N VAL A 34 12.60 5.98 -6.98
CA VAL A 34 11.75 6.02 -5.78
C VAL A 34 10.33 5.61 -6.10
N THR A 35 9.72 6.15 -7.16
CA THR A 35 8.39 5.78 -7.64
C THR A 35 8.32 4.29 -7.97
N ASN A 36 9.36 3.71 -8.56
CA ASN A 36 9.39 2.27 -8.84
C ASN A 36 9.39 1.41 -7.56
N GLU A 37 10.07 1.83 -6.50
CA GLU A 37 10.04 1.11 -5.21
C GLU A 37 8.65 1.18 -4.57
N LEU A 38 8.01 2.35 -4.62
CA LEU A 38 6.64 2.52 -4.13
C LEU A 38 5.65 1.70 -4.95
N PHE A 39 5.81 1.65 -6.27
CA PHE A 39 4.97 0.85 -7.15
C PHE A 39 5.08 -0.63 -6.79
N GLN A 40 6.30 -1.16 -6.69
CA GLN A 40 6.54 -2.54 -6.29
C GLN A 40 5.99 -2.86 -4.89
N LEU A 41 6.07 -1.93 -3.95
CA LEU A 41 5.44 -2.09 -2.63
C LEU A 41 3.93 -2.29 -2.76
N VAL A 42 3.24 -1.45 -3.54
CA VAL A 42 1.79 -1.55 -3.76
C VAL A 42 1.44 -2.86 -4.48
N THR A 43 2.12 -3.20 -5.57
CA THR A 43 1.90 -4.45 -6.31
C THR A 43 2.02 -5.67 -5.40
N ASN A 44 3.11 -5.76 -4.62
CA ASN A 44 3.30 -6.87 -3.67
C ASN A 44 2.20 -6.90 -2.61
N ALA A 45 1.80 -5.74 -2.11
CA ALA A 45 0.76 -5.65 -1.09
C ALA A 45 -0.62 -6.10 -1.63
N LEU A 46 -0.94 -5.79 -2.89
CA LEU A 46 -2.16 -6.28 -3.55
C LEU A 46 -2.13 -7.80 -3.75
N GLU A 47 -0.98 -8.35 -4.13
CA GLU A 47 -0.83 -9.79 -4.31
C GLU A 47 -1.03 -10.54 -2.98
N GLU A 48 -0.47 -10.04 -1.88
CA GLU A 48 -0.69 -10.60 -0.55
C GLU A 48 -2.16 -10.52 -0.12
N LEU A 49 -2.83 -9.38 -0.34
CA LEU A 49 -4.26 -9.21 -0.09
C LEU A 49 -5.10 -10.18 -0.90
N ARG A 50 -4.83 -10.28 -2.20
CA ARG A 50 -5.51 -11.21 -3.12
C ARG A 50 -5.42 -12.65 -2.60
N ASN A 51 -4.23 -13.08 -2.18
CA ASN A 51 -3.99 -14.44 -1.72
C ASN A 51 -4.79 -14.75 -0.45
N VAL A 52 -4.81 -13.83 0.52
CA VAL A 52 -5.58 -13.99 1.76
C VAL A 52 -7.08 -13.97 1.49
N PHE A 53 -7.56 -13.02 0.69
CA PHE A 53 -8.98 -12.91 0.38
C PHE A 53 -9.49 -14.09 -0.44
N GLN A 54 -8.73 -14.60 -1.39
CA GLN A 54 -9.11 -15.80 -2.14
C GLN A 54 -9.25 -17.01 -1.20
N LEU A 55 -8.36 -17.18 -0.23
CA LEU A 55 -8.45 -18.25 0.76
C LEU A 55 -9.72 -18.12 1.63
N VAL A 56 -10.03 -16.90 2.08
CA VAL A 56 -11.25 -16.60 2.84
C VAL A 56 -12.50 -16.90 2.01
N ILE A 57 -12.52 -16.50 0.74
CA ILE A 57 -13.62 -16.77 -0.19
C ILE A 57 -13.82 -18.29 -0.36
N ASP A 58 -12.74 -19.02 -0.66
CA ASP A 58 -12.78 -20.46 -0.91
C ASP A 58 -13.35 -21.21 0.30
N GLU A 59 -12.93 -20.84 1.52
CA GLU A 59 -13.44 -21.47 2.74
C GLU A 59 -14.86 -21.04 3.08
N ALA A 60 -15.21 -19.77 2.87
CA ALA A 60 -16.57 -19.29 3.07
C ALA A 60 -17.57 -20.03 2.18
N GLU A 61 -17.22 -20.28 0.91
CA GLU A 61 -18.07 -21.02 -0.03
C GLU A 61 -18.23 -22.51 0.33
N LEU A 62 -17.29 -23.10 1.06
CA LEU A 62 -17.41 -24.49 1.54
C LEU A 62 -18.31 -24.61 2.78
N ILE A 63 -18.37 -23.57 3.61
CA ILE A 63 -19.08 -23.57 4.90
C ILE A 63 -20.50 -23.04 4.75
N LEU A 64 -20.67 -21.97 3.96
CA LEU A 64 -21.94 -21.28 3.83
C LEU A 64 -22.87 -21.99 2.82
N PRO A 65 -24.18 -22.03 3.08
CA PRO A 65 -25.17 -22.44 2.08
C PRO A 65 -25.02 -21.63 0.77
N PRO A 66 -25.26 -22.22 -0.41
CA PRO A 66 -25.11 -21.53 -1.70
C PRO A 66 -25.95 -20.26 -1.87
N ASP A 67 -27.05 -20.17 -1.10
CA ASP A 67 -27.99 -19.05 -1.15
C ASP A 67 -27.70 -17.98 -0.07
N SER A 68 -26.59 -18.14 0.68
CA SER A 68 -26.19 -17.21 1.72
C SER A 68 -25.81 -15.87 1.10
N LYS A 69 -26.43 -14.81 1.58
CA LYS A 69 -26.16 -13.44 1.16
C LYS A 69 -25.45 -12.73 2.32
N GLY A 70 -24.22 -12.31 2.08
CA GLY A 70 -23.46 -11.41 2.93
C GLY A 70 -22.78 -10.39 2.05
N LEU A 71 -22.80 -9.12 2.45
CA LEU A 71 -22.17 -8.04 1.69
C LEU A 71 -20.65 -8.25 1.62
N ILE A 72 -20.02 -8.65 2.72
CA ILE A 72 -18.57 -8.78 2.81
C ILE A 72 -18.05 -9.85 1.84
N LEU A 73 -18.74 -11.00 1.74
CA LEU A 73 -18.34 -12.06 0.80
C LEU A 73 -18.49 -11.61 -0.66
N THR A 74 -19.51 -10.81 -0.95
CA THR A 74 -19.72 -10.26 -2.30
C THR A 74 -18.61 -9.28 -2.64
N ASP A 75 -18.32 -8.34 -1.76
CA ASP A 75 -17.33 -7.29 -1.99
C ASP A 75 -15.91 -7.89 -2.13
N LEU A 76 -15.55 -8.89 -1.30
CA LEU A 76 -14.27 -9.61 -1.43
C LEU A 76 -14.13 -10.30 -2.79
N LYS A 77 -15.21 -10.91 -3.31
CA LYS A 77 -15.19 -11.56 -4.63
C LYS A 77 -15.05 -10.54 -5.76
N GLU A 78 -15.71 -9.40 -5.64
CA GLU A 78 -15.59 -8.31 -6.61
C GLU A 78 -14.17 -7.75 -6.63
N PHE A 79 -13.59 -7.51 -5.46
CA PHE A 79 -12.21 -7.06 -5.32
C PHE A 79 -11.20 -8.04 -5.93
N VAL A 80 -11.25 -9.33 -5.56
CA VAL A 80 -10.31 -10.34 -6.11
C VAL A 80 -10.46 -10.47 -7.62
N LYS A 81 -11.70 -10.43 -8.14
CA LYS A 81 -11.95 -10.45 -9.58
C LYS A 81 -11.40 -9.22 -10.29
N MET A 82 -11.48 -8.05 -9.65
CA MET A 82 -10.88 -6.83 -10.19
C MET A 82 -9.36 -6.98 -10.26
N LEU A 83 -8.71 -7.44 -9.19
CA LEU A 83 -7.28 -7.71 -9.18
C LEU A 83 -6.85 -8.74 -10.23
N ASP A 84 -7.63 -9.79 -10.44
CA ASP A 84 -7.37 -10.80 -11.48
C ASP A 84 -7.46 -10.25 -12.91
N SER A 85 -8.17 -9.15 -13.09
CA SER A 85 -8.31 -8.49 -14.38
C SER A 85 -7.28 -7.40 -14.64
N LEU A 86 -6.52 -7.00 -13.61
CA LEU A 86 -5.48 -5.98 -13.74
C LEU A 86 -4.21 -6.59 -14.32
N ASP A 87 -3.71 -5.99 -15.39
CA ASP A 87 -2.33 -6.11 -15.82
C ASP A 87 -1.48 -5.14 -15.00
N LEU A 88 -0.93 -5.62 -13.89
CA LEU A 88 -0.09 -4.83 -12.98
C LEU A 88 1.21 -4.33 -13.64
N ASP A 89 1.51 -4.72 -14.89
CA ASP A 89 2.59 -4.15 -15.70
C ASP A 89 2.18 -2.87 -16.48
N ASP A 90 0.88 -2.50 -16.52
CA ASP A 90 0.38 -1.27 -17.16
C ASP A 90 0.04 -0.16 -16.15
N SER A 91 0.85 0.91 -16.17
CA SER A 91 0.68 2.10 -15.32
C SER A 91 -0.67 2.83 -15.49
N LEU A 92 -1.40 2.63 -16.59
CA LEU A 92 -2.72 3.24 -16.80
C LEU A 92 -3.82 2.57 -15.96
N GLU A 93 -3.59 1.35 -15.48
CA GLU A 93 -4.56 0.63 -14.66
C GLU A 93 -4.51 1.02 -13.17
N LEU A 94 -3.56 1.90 -12.79
CA LEU A 94 -3.47 2.47 -11.44
C LEU A 94 -4.73 3.25 -11.02
N SER A 95 -5.47 3.85 -11.95
CA SER A 95 -6.73 4.52 -11.61
C SER A 95 -7.86 3.54 -11.27
N ILE A 96 -7.85 2.35 -11.87
CA ILE A 96 -8.82 1.29 -11.56
C ILE A 96 -8.54 0.72 -10.16
N LEU A 97 -7.27 0.76 -9.78
CA LEU A 97 -6.79 0.37 -8.46
C LEU A 97 -7.28 1.29 -7.34
N GLU A 98 -7.48 2.59 -7.62
CA GLU A 98 -8.02 3.54 -6.63
C GLU A 98 -9.44 3.16 -6.19
N ASP A 99 -10.31 2.85 -7.16
CA ASP A 99 -11.70 2.43 -6.89
C ASP A 99 -11.74 1.12 -6.07
N ALA A 100 -10.86 0.16 -6.37
CA ALA A 100 -10.74 -1.10 -5.63
C ALA A 100 -10.33 -0.90 -4.16
N LEU A 101 -9.50 0.11 -3.90
CA LEU A 101 -9.01 0.42 -2.56
C LEU A 101 -10.06 1.15 -1.72
N GLU A 102 -10.89 1.98 -2.33
CA GLU A 102 -12.05 2.60 -1.68
C GLU A 102 -13.08 1.52 -1.27
N GLU A 103 -13.28 0.50 -2.10
CA GLU A 103 -14.11 -0.66 -1.75
C GLU A 103 -13.53 -1.45 -0.56
N MET A 104 -12.21 -1.64 -0.48
CA MET A 104 -11.59 -2.28 0.69
C MET A 104 -11.73 -1.45 1.97
N GLU A 105 -11.62 -0.12 1.89
CA GLU A 105 -11.80 0.75 3.05
C GLU A 105 -13.19 0.53 3.67
N ASN A 106 -14.22 0.43 2.82
CA ASN A 106 -15.58 0.11 3.24
C ASN A 106 -15.69 -1.28 3.91
N ILE A 107 -15.07 -2.33 3.34
CA ILE A 107 -15.06 -3.69 3.93
C ILE A 107 -14.44 -3.69 5.33
N ILE A 108 -13.31 -2.98 5.50
CA ILE A 108 -12.59 -2.90 6.77
C ILE A 108 -13.39 -2.11 7.81
N GLU A 109 -14.04 -1.00 7.42
CA GLU A 109 -14.93 -0.25 8.31
C GLU A 109 -16.10 -1.10 8.81
N ILE A 110 -16.70 -1.90 7.93
CA ILE A 110 -17.78 -2.83 8.29
C ILE A 110 -17.27 -3.88 9.29
N ALA A 111 -16.10 -4.47 9.05
CA ALA A 111 -15.48 -5.45 9.94
C ALA A 111 -15.19 -4.89 11.34
N ASP A 112 -14.76 -3.63 11.43
CA ASP A 112 -14.45 -2.93 12.69
C ASP A 112 -15.71 -2.58 13.51
N SER A 113 -16.86 -2.41 12.85
CA SER A 113 -18.11 -1.95 13.48
C SER A 113 -18.78 -2.98 14.40
N LYS A 114 -18.47 -4.28 14.23
CA LYS A 114 -19.14 -5.43 14.88
C LYS A 114 -20.66 -5.50 14.67
N GLU A 115 -21.23 -4.64 13.83
CA GLU A 115 -22.61 -4.70 13.37
C GLU A 115 -22.63 -5.42 12.03
N PHE A 116 -22.67 -6.76 12.08
CA PHE A 116 -22.76 -7.56 10.87
C PHE A 116 -24.19 -7.57 10.34
N GLU A 117 -24.34 -7.32 9.04
CA GLU A 117 -25.65 -7.36 8.40
C GLU A 117 -26.19 -8.80 8.26
N SER A 118 -25.31 -9.82 8.31
CA SER A 118 -25.68 -11.22 8.17
C SER A 118 -24.77 -12.21 8.92
N GLU A 119 -25.27 -13.43 9.15
CA GLU A 119 -24.49 -14.57 9.66
C GLU A 119 -23.37 -14.96 8.68
N ALA A 120 -23.57 -14.74 7.37
CA ALA A 120 -22.55 -14.95 6.36
C ALA A 120 -21.37 -13.98 6.53
N ASP A 121 -21.65 -12.71 6.85
CA ASP A 121 -20.62 -11.70 7.09
C ASP A 121 -19.82 -12.01 8.36
N GLU A 122 -20.49 -12.49 9.42
CA GLU A 122 -19.80 -12.93 10.65
C GLU A 122 -18.83 -14.08 10.38
N VAL A 123 -19.25 -15.08 9.59
CA VAL A 123 -18.39 -16.22 9.21
C VAL A 123 -17.19 -15.76 8.39
N VAL A 124 -17.38 -14.87 7.42
CA VAL A 124 -16.31 -14.35 6.56
C VAL A 124 -15.28 -13.58 7.37
N VAL A 125 -15.71 -12.75 8.32
CA VAL A 125 -14.81 -12.00 9.21
C VAL A 125 -14.05 -12.95 10.14
N GLN A 126 -14.69 -13.98 10.67
CA GLN A 126 -13.99 -14.99 11.47
C GLN A 126 -12.95 -15.76 10.67
N LEU A 127 -13.24 -16.10 9.41
CA LEU A 127 -12.28 -16.72 8.50
C LEU A 127 -11.09 -15.79 8.21
N PHE A 128 -11.34 -14.50 7.99
CA PHE A 128 -10.26 -13.52 7.81
C PHE A 128 -9.34 -13.43 9.04
N ILE A 129 -9.91 -13.43 10.26
CA ILE A 129 -9.13 -13.46 11.50
C ILE A 129 -8.35 -14.78 11.61
N GLN A 130 -8.97 -15.92 11.28
CA GLN A 130 -8.36 -17.24 11.38
C GLN A 130 -7.22 -17.46 10.39
N HIS A 131 -7.34 -16.92 9.17
CA HIS A 131 -6.33 -17.01 8.11
C HIS A 131 -5.20 -16.00 8.23
N GLY A 132 -5.10 -15.34 9.39
CA GLY A 132 -3.95 -14.51 9.71
C GLY A 132 -4.10 -13.10 9.16
N GLY A 133 -5.26 -12.46 9.32
CA GLY A 133 -5.36 -11.01 9.18
C GLY A 133 -4.21 -10.30 9.92
N GLU A 134 -3.89 -10.71 11.16
CA GLU A 134 -2.73 -10.22 11.93
C GLU A 134 -1.37 -10.53 11.29
N ASP A 135 -1.23 -11.67 10.61
CA ASP A 135 0.00 -12.04 9.90
C ASP A 135 0.18 -11.20 8.64
N LEU A 136 -0.91 -10.92 7.92
CA LEU A 136 -0.95 -10.00 6.78
C LEU A 136 -0.54 -8.59 7.22
N GLU A 137 -1.01 -8.09 8.36
CA GLU A 137 -0.61 -6.78 8.86
C GLU A 137 0.91 -6.69 9.08
N GLN A 138 1.50 -7.71 9.72
CA GLN A 138 2.94 -7.76 9.95
C GLN A 138 3.73 -7.87 8.65
N ILE A 139 3.22 -8.61 7.65
CA ILE A 139 3.83 -8.72 6.32
C ILE A 139 3.84 -7.35 5.63
N LEU A 140 2.71 -6.65 5.62
CA LEU A 140 2.57 -5.34 4.99
C LEU A 140 3.45 -4.27 5.66
N GLU A 141 3.47 -4.20 6.99
CA GLU A 141 4.32 -3.27 7.73
C GLU A 141 5.81 -3.54 7.46
N ARG A 142 6.21 -4.81 7.46
CA ARG A 142 7.58 -5.22 7.15
C ARG A 142 7.97 -4.89 5.70
N ASN A 143 7.06 -5.07 4.75
CA ASN A 143 7.27 -4.70 3.36
C ASN A 143 7.46 -3.19 3.22
N LEU A 144 6.63 -2.37 3.87
CA LEU A 144 6.81 -0.91 3.90
C LEU A 144 8.17 -0.53 4.50
N GLU A 145 8.54 -1.08 5.65
CA GLU A 145 9.83 -0.79 6.30
C GLU A 145 11.02 -1.14 5.38
N ASN A 146 10.97 -2.28 4.70
CA ASN A 146 11.99 -2.71 3.76
C ASN A 146 12.09 -1.78 2.54
N THR A 147 10.95 -1.36 1.98
CA THR A 147 10.87 -0.42 0.87
C THR A 147 11.43 0.94 1.26
N LEU A 148 11.07 1.49 2.42
CA LEU A 148 11.62 2.76 2.89
C LEU A 148 13.14 2.70 3.11
N LYS A 149 13.67 1.57 3.60
CA LYS A 149 15.13 1.33 3.68
C LYS A 149 15.78 1.18 2.30
N SER A 150 15.07 0.67 1.31
CA SER A 150 15.53 0.59 -0.08
C SER A 150 15.65 2.01 -0.66
N ILE A 151 14.58 2.80 -0.53
CA ILE A 151 14.53 4.21 -0.93
C ILE A 151 15.64 5.02 -0.25
N GLU A 152 15.84 4.85 1.06
CA GLU A 152 16.93 5.51 1.79
C GLU A 152 18.30 5.26 1.15
N ARG A 153 18.60 3.99 0.83
CA ARG A 153 19.85 3.60 0.17
C ARG A 153 19.99 4.18 -1.23
N LYS A 154 18.90 4.22 -2.01
CA LYS A 154 18.93 4.80 -3.37
C LYS A 154 19.18 6.31 -3.33
N VAL A 155 18.50 7.03 -2.44
CA VAL A 155 18.70 8.48 -2.25
C VAL A 155 20.13 8.75 -1.75
N GLU A 156 20.63 7.96 -0.80
CA GLU A 156 22.01 8.08 -0.30
C GLU A 156 23.04 7.87 -1.41
N ASN A 157 22.89 6.80 -2.20
CA ASN A 157 23.77 6.49 -3.32
C ASN A 157 23.74 7.61 -4.37
N TYR A 158 22.57 8.11 -4.70
CA TYR A 158 22.41 9.21 -5.65
C TYR A 158 23.15 10.47 -5.17
N MET A 159 22.98 10.86 -3.90
CA MET A 159 23.67 12.03 -3.32
C MET A 159 25.18 11.81 -3.15
N SER A 160 25.63 10.58 -2.90
CA SER A 160 27.07 10.27 -2.75
C SER A 160 27.89 10.56 -4.01
N SER A 161 27.23 10.59 -5.18
CA SER A 161 27.85 10.93 -6.46
C SER A 161 28.06 12.44 -6.67
N TRP A 162 27.55 13.28 -5.76
CA TRP A 162 27.57 14.73 -5.90
C TRP A 162 28.87 15.34 -5.35
N SER A 163 29.36 16.38 -6.02
CA SER A 163 30.45 17.20 -5.49
C SER A 163 29.96 18.08 -4.33
N ASP A 164 30.88 18.53 -3.46
CA ASP A 164 30.55 19.45 -2.35
C ASP A 164 29.80 20.71 -2.80
N SER A 165 30.17 21.25 -3.97
CA SER A 165 29.49 22.39 -4.59
C SER A 165 28.04 22.05 -4.96
N ARG A 166 27.79 20.84 -5.47
CA ARG A 166 26.44 20.37 -5.82
C ARG A 166 25.61 20.07 -4.56
N LEU A 167 26.21 19.50 -3.52
CA LEU A 167 25.57 19.29 -2.21
C LEU A 167 25.15 20.63 -1.59
N SER A 168 26.05 21.62 -1.57
CA SER A 168 25.75 22.96 -1.03
C SER A 168 24.60 23.66 -1.77
N ARG A 169 24.57 23.56 -3.10
CA ARG A 169 23.51 24.13 -3.95
C ARG A 169 22.16 23.42 -3.79
N ASN A 170 22.14 22.19 -3.27
CA ASN A 170 20.94 21.38 -3.02
C ASN A 170 20.73 21.10 -1.52
N SER A 171 21.15 22.04 -0.65
CA SER A 171 21.13 21.86 0.80
C SER A 171 19.74 21.57 1.37
N ASP A 172 18.66 22.08 0.76
CA ASP A 172 17.29 21.74 1.14
C ASP A 172 16.95 20.26 0.92
N LEU A 173 17.34 19.69 -0.22
CA LEU A 173 17.14 18.27 -0.51
C LEU A 173 17.97 17.39 0.44
N VAL A 174 19.19 17.82 0.76
CA VAL A 174 20.05 17.11 1.73
C VAL A 174 19.41 17.14 3.12
N ARG A 175 18.82 18.27 3.52
CA ARG A 175 18.08 18.38 4.80
C ARG A 175 16.86 17.45 4.82
N GLN A 176 16.02 17.49 3.78
CA GLN A 176 14.88 16.57 3.64
C GLN A 176 15.34 15.11 3.76
N PHE A 177 16.49 14.76 3.18
CA PHE A 177 17.00 13.38 3.22
C PHE A 177 17.46 13.00 4.62
N MET A 178 18.13 13.91 5.33
CA MET A 178 18.52 13.68 6.72
C MET A 178 17.30 13.56 7.63
N ASP A 179 16.24 14.35 7.40
CA ASP A 179 15.00 14.26 8.16
C ASP A 179 14.29 12.93 7.91
N PHE A 180 14.23 12.48 6.65
CA PHE A 180 13.71 11.15 6.28
C PHE A 180 14.53 10.01 6.87
N LYS A 181 15.86 10.06 6.73
CA LYS A 181 16.80 9.02 7.17
C LYS A 181 16.73 8.81 8.69
N ASN A 182 16.67 9.89 9.46
CA ASN A 182 16.68 9.83 10.92
C ASN A 182 15.32 9.49 11.54
N GLU A 183 14.25 9.48 10.75
CA GLU A 183 12.94 9.04 11.23
C GLU A 183 12.92 7.53 11.48
N LYS A 184 12.35 7.15 12.62
CA LYS A 184 12.26 5.77 13.09
C LYS A 184 10.86 5.20 12.99
N ASP A 185 9.85 6.06 13.13
CA ASP A 185 8.47 5.63 12.93
C ASP A 185 8.23 5.45 11.42
N VAL A 186 7.80 4.25 11.04
CA VAL A 186 7.63 3.85 9.63
C VAL A 186 6.62 4.74 8.92
N PHE A 187 5.57 5.18 9.62
CA PHE A 187 4.50 6.01 9.08
C PHE A 187 4.92 7.47 8.97
N GLU A 188 5.56 8.01 10.01
CA GLU A 188 6.13 9.37 9.93
C GLU A 188 7.22 9.45 8.85
N LYS A 189 7.96 8.35 8.63
CA LYS A 189 8.98 8.27 7.57
C LYS A 189 8.35 8.27 6.18
N LEU A 190 7.24 7.57 5.99
CA LEU A 190 6.45 7.62 4.76
C LEU A 190 5.86 9.02 4.51
N ASP A 191 5.31 9.68 5.54
CA ASP A 191 4.79 11.06 5.41
C ASP A 191 5.90 12.04 5.00
N LYS A 192 7.10 11.95 5.59
CA LYS A 192 8.25 12.76 5.17
C LYS A 192 8.65 12.51 3.72
N LEU A 193 8.54 11.27 3.24
CA LEU A 193 8.83 10.90 1.87
C LEU A 193 7.81 11.53 0.90
N SER A 194 6.51 11.44 1.18
CA SER A 194 5.44 12.03 0.36
C SER A 194 5.54 13.56 0.26
N ASN A 195 6.11 14.21 1.27
CA ASN A 195 6.30 15.67 1.31
C ASN A 195 7.71 16.10 0.86
N SER A 196 8.52 15.19 0.31
CA SER A 196 9.89 15.47 -0.10
C SER A 196 9.98 15.78 -1.59
N ASP A 197 11.06 16.45 -2.01
CA ASP A 197 11.36 16.62 -3.43
C ASP A 197 12.04 15.37 -4.04
N PHE A 198 12.00 14.21 -3.38
CA PHE A 198 12.45 12.93 -3.95
C PHE A 198 11.46 12.36 -4.96
N ILE A 199 10.22 12.83 -4.86
CA ILE A 199 9.05 12.34 -5.58
C ILE A 199 8.54 13.45 -6.49
#